data_AF-A0A7K9YSB3-F1
#
_entry.id   AF-A0A7K9YSB3-F1
#
_cell.length_a   1.000
_cell.length_b   1.000
_cell.length_c   1.000
_cell.angle_alpha   90.00
_cell.angle_beta   90.00
_cell.angle_gamma   90.00
#
_symmetry.space_group_name_H-M   'P 1'
#
loop_
_entity.id
_entity.type
_entity.pdbx_description
1 polymer ?
#
loop_
_entity_poly.entity_id
_entity_poly.type
_entity_poly.pdbx_seq_one_letter_code
_entity_poly.pdbx_strand_id
1 'polypeptide(L)'
;MDNSRDPNLDGIVANVKAHYEDTACRSRAEAEAWCKGKFEELRVTASRNADSLQEKKKEASELTRVVKKLSGEVRIVKEQCCKLEMSVADAEQCKEMSIKDAKRKLTELESALQKAKQDLARQMWEFQELMNVKLALDIEIATYRKLLEGEESRLCAEGGFPVNISVCHSQGGLAYSPEPGFARLANGSSCIRNGSTHVKVVSMGKSTV
;
A
#
# COMPACT_ATOMS: atom_id res chain seq x y z
N MET A 1 -104.70 -84.49 21.09
CA MET A 1 -103.68 -83.42 21.27
C MET A 1 -102.38 -84.09 20.89
N ASP A 2 -102.09 -84.04 19.60
CA ASP A 2 -101.10 -84.94 19.00
C ASP A 2 -99.81 -84.14 18.91
N ASN A 3 -99.12 -84.12 20.04
CA ASN A 3 -97.83 -83.48 20.20
C ASN A 3 -96.71 -84.37 19.64
N SER A 4 -96.91 -84.92 18.43
CA SER A 4 -95.88 -85.63 17.68
C SER A 4 -95.06 -84.60 16.90
N ARG A 5 -94.10 -84.00 17.60
CA ARG A 5 -92.96 -83.33 16.99
C ARG A 5 -91.73 -84.04 17.51
N ASP A 6 -91.28 -85.05 16.79
CA ASP A 6 -89.93 -85.59 16.99
C ASP A 6 -88.94 -84.42 16.94
N PRO A 7 -88.19 -84.14 18.02
CA PRO A 7 -87.19 -83.10 17.97
C PRO A 7 -86.10 -83.54 17.00
N ASN A 8 -85.96 -82.80 15.88
CA ASN A 8 -84.93 -83.02 14.88
C ASN A 8 -83.54 -82.67 15.45
N LEU A 9 -82.97 -83.60 16.23
CA LEU A 9 -81.69 -83.45 16.92
C LEU A 9 -80.52 -83.30 15.94
N ASP A 10 -80.56 -84.01 14.81
CA ASP A 10 -79.55 -83.90 13.74
C ASP A 10 -79.53 -82.49 13.13
N GLY A 11 -80.70 -81.87 12.94
CA GLY A 11 -80.81 -80.49 12.49
C GLY A 11 -80.21 -79.48 13.48
N ILE A 12 -80.41 -79.68 14.79
CA ILE A 12 -79.84 -78.83 15.84
C ILE A 12 -78.31 -78.98 15.90
N VAL A 13 -77.80 -80.21 15.86
CA VAL A 13 -76.34 -80.48 15.86
C VAL A 13 -75.68 -79.90 14.61
N ALA A 14 -76.31 -80.03 13.44
CA ALA A 14 -75.82 -79.41 12.20
C ALA A 14 -75.79 -77.88 12.30
N ASN A 15 -76.83 -77.27 12.88
CA ASN A 15 -76.91 -75.82 13.06
C ASN A 15 -75.87 -75.28 14.06
N VAL A 16 -75.64 -75.99 15.17
CA VAL A 16 -74.59 -75.64 16.14
C VAL A 16 -73.21 -75.74 15.50
N LYS A 17 -72.94 -76.80 14.71
CA LYS A 17 -71.69 -76.92 13.94
C LYS A 17 -71.51 -75.75 12.98
N ALA A 18 -72.53 -75.44 12.18
CA ALA A 18 -72.49 -74.32 11.23
C ALA A 18 -72.24 -72.98 11.94
N HIS A 19 -72.85 -72.74 13.10
CA HIS A 19 -72.62 -71.54 13.90
C HIS A 19 -71.17 -71.44 14.44
N TYR A 20 -70.59 -72.55 14.91
CA TYR A 20 -69.19 -72.57 15.36
C TYR A 20 -68.22 -72.40 14.19
N GLU A 21 -68.49 -73.03 13.06
CA GLU A 21 -67.69 -72.85 11.84
C GLU A 21 -67.71 -71.40 11.35
N ASP A 22 -68.88 -70.77 11.33
CA ASP A 22 -69.03 -69.35 10.98
C ASP A 22 -68.32 -68.44 12.01
N THR A 23 -68.46 -68.72 13.31
CA THR A 23 -67.76 -67.97 14.36
C THR A 23 -66.23 -68.09 14.23
N ALA A 24 -65.73 -69.30 13.95
CA ALA A 24 -64.31 -69.54 13.73
C ALA A 24 -63.81 -68.87 12.44
N CYS A 25 -64.60 -68.88 11.38
CA CYS A 25 -64.32 -68.19 10.13
C CYS A 25 -64.26 -66.67 10.33
N ARG A 26 -65.22 -66.07 11.04
CA ARG A 26 -65.22 -64.64 11.37
C ARG A 26 -64.02 -64.25 12.22
N SER A 27 -63.73 -65.00 13.29
CA SER A 27 -62.57 -64.74 14.15
C SER A 27 -61.26 -64.79 13.37
N ARG A 28 -61.11 -65.76 12.44
CA ARG A 28 -59.95 -65.82 11.56
C ARG A 28 -59.87 -64.61 10.63
N ALA A 29 -60.98 -64.24 9.99
CA ALA A 29 -61.03 -63.09 9.09
C ALA A 29 -60.69 -61.77 9.81
N GLU A 30 -61.20 -61.59 11.04
CA GLU A 30 -60.88 -60.43 11.88
C GLU A 30 -59.40 -60.40 12.29
N ALA A 31 -58.83 -61.54 12.69
CA ALA A 31 -57.41 -61.64 13.02
C ALA A 31 -56.51 -61.35 11.81
N GLU A 32 -56.86 -61.87 10.63
CA GLU A 32 -56.16 -61.57 9.39
C GLU A 32 -56.27 -60.09 9.00
N ALA A 33 -57.46 -59.50 9.11
CA ALA A 33 -57.66 -58.07 8.83
C ALA A 33 -56.87 -57.19 9.80
N TRP A 34 -56.84 -57.54 11.09
CA TRP A 34 -56.05 -56.85 12.11
C TRP A 34 -54.55 -56.96 11.82
N CYS A 35 -54.04 -58.15 11.52
CA CYS A 35 -52.64 -58.34 11.14
C CYS A 35 -52.29 -57.54 9.88
N LYS A 36 -53.11 -57.62 8.81
CA LYS A 36 -52.91 -56.86 7.57
C LYS A 36 -52.88 -55.35 7.84
N GLY A 37 -53.80 -54.84 8.65
CA GLY A 37 -53.83 -53.43 9.05
C GLY A 37 -52.57 -53.01 9.79
N LYS A 38 -52.09 -53.82 10.75
CA LYS A 38 -50.86 -53.54 11.50
C LYS A 38 -49.61 -53.59 10.62
N PHE A 39 -49.53 -54.54 9.70
CA PHE A 39 -48.43 -54.58 8.72
C PHE A 39 -48.42 -53.35 7.82
N GLU A 40 -49.59 -52.90 7.36
CA GLU A 40 -49.70 -51.71 6.53
C GLU A 40 -49.28 -50.44 7.28
N GLU A 41 -49.74 -50.28 8.53
CA GLU A 41 -49.35 -49.16 9.40
C GLU A 41 -47.83 -49.11 9.61
N LEU A 42 -47.21 -50.25 9.91
CA LEU A 42 -45.75 -50.35 10.05
C LEU A 42 -45.03 -50.05 8.74
N ARG A 43 -45.56 -50.52 7.60
CA ARG A 43 -45.00 -50.26 6.27
C ARG A 43 -45.01 -48.77 5.93
N VAL A 44 -46.14 -48.10 6.15
CA VAL A 44 -46.28 -46.65 5.92
C VAL A 44 -45.33 -45.87 6.83
N THR A 45 -45.26 -46.26 8.11
CA THR A 45 -44.37 -45.59 9.08
C THR A 45 -42.89 -45.79 8.71
N ALA A 46 -42.50 -47.00 8.29
CA ALA A 46 -41.15 -47.29 7.81
C ALA A 46 -40.80 -46.47 6.56
N SER A 47 -41.73 -46.36 5.60
CA SER A 47 -41.56 -45.52 4.41
C SER A 47 -41.36 -44.06 4.78
N ARG A 48 -42.21 -43.50 5.65
CA ARG A 48 -42.11 -42.11 6.11
C ARG A 48 -40.77 -41.85 6.83
N ASN A 49 -40.33 -42.79 7.66
CA ASN A 49 -39.05 -42.69 8.35
C ASN A 49 -37.87 -42.73 7.36
N ALA A 50 -37.94 -43.57 6.33
CA ALA A 50 -36.92 -43.63 5.27
C ALA A 50 -36.84 -42.31 4.49
N ASP A 51 -37.99 -41.74 4.12
CA ASP A 51 -38.06 -40.44 3.43
C ASP A 51 -37.47 -39.31 4.31
N SER A 52 -37.82 -39.27 5.59
CA SER A 52 -37.29 -38.29 6.54
C SER A 52 -35.77 -38.43 6.72
N LEU A 53 -35.25 -39.66 6.82
CA LEU A 53 -33.81 -39.90 6.86
C LEU A 53 -33.11 -39.44 5.57
N GLN A 54 -33.73 -39.66 4.41
CA GLN A 54 -33.20 -39.20 3.13
C GLN A 54 -33.16 -37.68 3.05
N GLU A 55 -34.21 -36.99 3.51
CA GLU A 55 -34.27 -35.53 3.60
C GLU A 55 -33.16 -34.99 4.51
N LYS A 56 -33.01 -35.54 5.71
CA LYS A 56 -31.96 -35.14 6.66
C LYS A 56 -30.55 -35.40 6.13
N LYS A 57 -30.36 -36.48 5.37
CA LYS A 57 -29.09 -36.75 4.68
C LYS A 57 -28.78 -35.68 3.61
N LYS A 58 -29.78 -35.25 2.84
CA LYS A 58 -29.62 -34.16 1.87
C LYS A 58 -29.27 -32.85 2.59
N GLU A 59 -29.99 -32.50 3.65
CA GLU A 59 -29.72 -31.32 4.46
C GLU A 59 -28.29 -31.31 5.02
N ALA A 60 -27.83 -32.44 5.58
CA ALA A 60 -26.46 -32.59 6.07
C ALA A 60 -25.41 -32.39 4.96
N SER A 61 -25.68 -32.89 3.75
CA SER A 61 -24.78 -32.70 2.60
C SER A 61 -24.73 -31.26 2.12
N GLU A 62 -25.86 -30.54 2.11
CA GLU A 62 -25.91 -29.12 1.76
C GLU A 62 -25.20 -28.25 2.80
N LEU A 63 -25.43 -28.50 4.09
CA LEU A 63 -24.71 -27.80 5.16
C LEU A 63 -23.19 -28.03 5.05
N THR A 64 -22.77 -29.26 4.77
CA THR A 64 -21.35 -29.56 4.54
C THR A 64 -20.79 -28.78 3.33
N ARG A 65 -21.57 -28.62 2.26
CA ARG A 65 -21.19 -27.83 1.08
C ARG A 65 -21.04 -26.35 1.42
N VAL A 66 -22.00 -25.79 2.18
CA VAL A 66 -21.98 -24.39 2.64
C VAL A 66 -20.79 -24.13 3.55
N VAL A 67 -20.51 -25.02 4.51
CA VAL A 67 -19.34 -24.90 5.39
C VAL A 67 -18.04 -24.87 4.60
N LYS A 68 -17.87 -25.75 3.59
CA LYS A 68 -16.69 -25.75 2.72
C LYS A 68 -16.56 -24.44 1.93
N LYS A 69 -17.67 -23.94 1.37
CA LYS A 69 -17.70 -22.67 0.64
C LYS A 69 -17.27 -21.50 1.54
N LEU A 70 -17.91 -21.34 2.70
CA LEU A 70 -17.61 -20.27 3.65
C LEU A 70 -16.18 -20.35 4.17
N SER A 71 -15.67 -21.56 4.45
CA SER A 71 -14.27 -21.76 4.84
C SER A 71 -13.29 -21.32 3.76
N GLY A 72 -13.63 -21.55 2.49
CA GLY A 72 -12.87 -21.06 1.34
C GLY A 72 -12.88 -19.53 1.24
N GLU A 73 -14.05 -18.91 1.39
CA GLU A 73 -14.21 -17.45 1.39
C GLU A 73 -13.41 -16.80 2.53
N VAL A 74 -13.47 -17.35 3.75
CA VAL A 74 -12.68 -16.89 4.90
C VAL A 74 -11.18 -16.95 4.60
N ARG A 75 -10.70 -18.03 3.97
CA ARG A 75 -9.29 -18.17 3.59
C ARG A 75 -8.88 -17.11 2.57
N ILE A 76 -9.70 -16.86 1.55
CA ILE A 76 -9.44 -15.84 0.52
C ILE A 76 -9.37 -14.46 1.14
N VAL A 77 -10.35 -14.10 1.98
CA VAL A 77 -10.39 -12.79 2.64
C VAL A 77 -9.18 -12.62 3.57
N LYS A 78 -8.80 -13.64 4.34
CA LYS A 78 -7.58 -13.58 5.16
C LYS A 78 -6.32 -13.33 4.32
N GLU A 79 -6.18 -14.01 3.19
CA GLU A 79 -5.06 -13.80 2.28
C GLU A 79 -5.05 -12.38 1.69
N GLN A 80 -6.22 -11.84 1.36
CA GLN A 80 -6.36 -10.44 0.93
C GLN A 80 -6.00 -9.44 2.03
N CYS A 81 -6.45 -9.66 3.26
CA CYS A 81 -6.07 -8.84 4.42
C CYS A 81 -4.55 -8.82 4.59
N CYS A 82 -3.89 -9.98 4.62
CA CYS A 82 -2.43 -10.04 4.74
C CYS A 82 -1.72 -9.30 3.60
N LYS A 83 -2.21 -9.42 2.35
CA LYS A 83 -1.66 -8.67 1.20
C LYS A 83 -1.79 -7.16 1.37
N LEU A 84 -2.95 -6.69 1.84
CA LEU A 84 -3.19 -5.28 2.10
C LEU A 84 -2.34 -4.76 3.26
N GLU A 85 -2.21 -5.53 4.34
CA GLU A 85 -1.35 -5.19 5.49
C GLU A 85 0.12 -5.05 5.09
N MET A 86 0.65 -5.97 4.28
CA MET A 86 2.01 -5.87 3.73
C MET A 86 2.17 -4.62 2.85
N SER A 87 1.21 -4.36 1.95
CA SER A 87 1.22 -3.18 1.09
C SER A 87 1.20 -1.87 1.88
N VAL A 88 0.42 -1.82 2.96
CA VAL A 88 0.39 -0.66 3.88
C VAL A 88 1.74 -0.50 4.57
N ALA A 89 2.32 -1.57 5.12
CA ALA A 89 3.61 -1.51 5.79
C ALA A 89 4.74 -1.04 4.85
N ASP A 90 4.78 -1.55 3.61
CA ASP A 90 5.75 -1.14 2.59
C ASP A 90 5.59 0.35 2.22
N ALA A 91 4.34 0.81 2.04
CA ALA A 91 4.04 2.21 1.75
C ALA A 91 4.45 3.14 2.90
N GLU A 92 4.20 2.74 4.15
CA GLU A 92 4.62 3.48 5.34
C GLU A 92 6.14 3.57 5.44
N GLN A 93 6.85 2.46 5.19
CA GLN A 93 8.31 2.44 5.19
C GLN A 93 8.88 3.35 4.09
N CYS A 94 8.34 3.29 2.88
CA CYS A 94 8.75 4.15 1.77
C CYS A 94 8.54 5.64 2.10
N LYS A 95 7.39 5.98 2.68
CA LYS A 95 7.08 7.35 3.12
C LYS A 95 8.06 7.81 4.19
N GLU A 96 8.34 6.98 5.19
CA GLU A 96 9.26 7.32 6.27
C GLU A 96 10.68 7.57 5.75
N MET A 97 11.15 6.74 4.81
CA MET A 97 12.45 6.97 4.15
C MET A 97 12.47 8.29 3.37
N SER A 98 11.42 8.57 2.59
CA SER A 98 11.31 9.83 1.84
C SER A 98 11.30 11.06 2.75
N ILE A 99 10.58 11.01 3.88
CA ILE A 99 10.56 12.08 4.88
C ILE A 99 11.95 12.27 5.50
N LYS A 100 12.65 11.18 5.84
CA LYS A 100 14.01 11.25 6.40
C LYS A 100 14.99 11.89 5.43
N ASP A 101 14.92 11.54 4.15
CA ASP A 101 15.80 12.11 3.12
C ASP A 101 15.49 13.59 2.88
N ALA A 102 14.21 13.97 2.82
CA ALA A 102 13.79 15.36 2.69
C ALA A 102 14.26 16.21 3.90
N LYS A 103 14.10 15.69 5.12
CA LYS A 103 14.60 16.36 6.35
C LYS A 103 16.11 16.51 6.34
N ARG A 104 16.85 15.48 5.93
CA ARG A 104 18.32 15.56 5.81
C ARG A 104 18.72 16.66 4.84
N LYS A 105 18.11 16.71 3.67
CA LYS A 105 18.38 17.74 2.66
C LYS A 105 18.01 19.14 3.14
N LEU A 106 16.92 19.28 3.88
CA LEU A 106 16.56 20.55 4.51
C LEU A 106 17.67 21.01 5.47
N THR A 107 18.12 20.15 6.38
CA THR A 107 19.17 20.50 7.35
C THR A 107 20.51 20.84 6.68
N GLU A 108 20.84 20.16 5.58
CA GLU A 108 22.04 20.45 4.79
C GLU A 108 21.96 21.85 4.15
N LEU A 109 20.82 22.19 3.56
CA LEU A 109 20.58 23.49 2.95
C LEU A 109 20.54 24.63 3.98
N GLU A 110 19.93 24.40 5.15
CA GLU A 110 19.93 25.37 6.25
C GLU A 110 21.35 25.66 6.75
N SER A 111 22.16 24.61 6.91
CA SER A 111 23.59 24.73 7.27
C SER A 111 24.37 25.51 6.22
N ALA A 112 24.21 25.17 4.93
CA ALA A 112 24.88 25.86 3.83
C ALA A 112 24.47 27.34 3.75
N LEU A 113 23.19 27.64 3.94
CA LEU A 113 22.68 29.01 3.98
C LEU A 113 23.29 29.80 5.15
N GLN A 114 23.36 29.21 6.34
CA GLN A 114 23.95 29.86 7.50
C GLN A 114 25.43 30.15 7.30
N LYS A 115 26.17 29.21 6.72
CA LYS A 115 27.58 29.41 6.34
C LYS A 115 27.74 30.54 5.33
N ALA A 116 26.92 30.56 4.27
CA ALA A 116 26.97 31.63 3.27
C ALA A 116 26.68 33.02 3.87
N LYS A 117 25.75 33.12 4.83
CA LYS A 117 25.50 34.37 5.56
C LYS A 117 26.70 34.83 6.39
N GLN A 118 27.38 33.89 7.07
CA GLN A 118 28.60 34.19 7.83
C GLN A 118 29.73 34.65 6.91
N ASP A 119 29.90 33.98 5.77
CA ASP A 119 30.89 34.35 4.77
C ASP A 119 30.62 35.75 4.19
N LEU A 120 29.36 36.08 3.89
CA LEU A 120 28.98 37.42 3.45
C LEU A 120 29.29 38.48 4.51
N ALA A 121 28.92 38.23 5.78
CA ALA A 121 29.20 39.17 6.86
C ALA A 121 30.71 39.41 7.01
N ARG A 122 31.53 38.36 6.91
CA ARG A 122 32.99 38.45 6.92
C ARG A 122 33.51 39.29 5.74
N GLN A 123 33.02 39.05 4.53
CA GLN A 123 33.41 39.84 3.35
C GLN A 123 33.05 41.33 3.50
N MET A 124 31.91 41.65 4.11
CA MET A 124 31.54 43.06 4.37
C MET A 124 32.53 43.73 5.34
N TRP A 125 32.97 43.00 6.37
CA TRP A 125 34.00 43.49 7.30
C TRP A 125 35.34 43.71 6.60
N GLU A 126 35.82 42.73 5.83
CA GLU A 126 37.06 42.83 5.05
C GLU A 126 37.01 43.99 4.04
N PHE A 127 35.87 44.19 3.39
CA PHE A 127 35.66 45.30 2.45
C PHE A 127 35.73 46.67 3.15
N GLN A 128 35.11 46.80 4.33
CA GLN A 128 35.15 48.05 5.09
C GLN A 128 36.58 48.37 5.54
N GLU A 129 37.34 47.37 5.96
CA GLU A 129 38.74 47.56 6.37
C GLU A 129 39.60 48.02 5.17
N LEU A 130 39.42 47.39 4.01
CA LEU A 130 40.12 47.82 2.79
C LEU A 130 39.74 49.25 2.37
N MET A 131 38.47 49.62 2.52
CA MET A 131 38.01 50.98 2.27
C MET A 131 38.69 51.99 3.19
N ASN A 132 38.84 51.67 4.48
CA ASN A 132 39.52 52.53 5.44
C ASN A 132 40.98 52.80 5.01
N VAL A 133 41.70 51.75 4.59
CA VAL A 133 43.08 51.88 4.06
C VAL A 133 43.10 52.74 2.81
N LYS A 134 42.17 52.54 1.87
CA LYS A 134 42.08 53.35 0.65
C LYS A 134 41.88 54.83 0.96
N LEU A 135 41.01 55.16 1.91
CA LEU A 135 40.77 56.54 2.33
C LEU A 135 42.01 57.17 3.00
N ALA A 136 42.73 56.41 3.82
CA ALA A 136 44.00 56.87 4.40
C ALA A 136 45.03 57.20 3.31
N LEU A 137 45.17 56.32 2.31
CA LEU A 137 46.07 56.54 1.17
C LEU A 137 45.68 57.78 0.33
N ASP A 138 44.38 58.03 0.12
CA ASP A 138 43.94 59.25 -0.57
C ASP A 138 44.37 60.52 0.18
N ILE A 139 44.27 60.51 1.52
CA ILE A 139 44.72 61.62 2.37
C ILE A 139 46.23 61.80 2.29
N GLU A 140 47.00 60.71 2.33
CA GLU A 140 48.46 60.74 2.15
C GLU A 140 48.83 61.35 0.79
N ILE A 141 48.21 60.89 -0.30
CA ILE A 141 48.46 61.42 -1.65
C ILE A 141 48.14 62.91 -1.74
N ALA A 142 47.00 63.35 -1.18
CA ALA A 142 46.63 64.76 -1.16
C ALA A 142 47.65 65.60 -0.37
N THR A 143 48.17 65.06 0.73
CA THR A 143 49.20 65.70 1.55
C THR A 143 50.52 65.80 0.79
N TYR A 144 50.97 64.72 0.14
CA TYR A 144 52.19 64.73 -0.67
C TYR A 144 52.09 65.72 -1.83
N ARG A 145 50.95 65.81 -2.52
CA ARG A 145 50.73 66.82 -3.57
C ARG A 145 50.89 68.25 -3.04
N LYS A 146 50.28 68.56 -1.90
CA LYS A 146 50.35 69.89 -1.29
C LYS A 146 51.77 70.28 -0.84
N LEU A 147 52.55 69.33 -0.34
CA LEU A 147 53.96 69.58 0.01
C LEU A 147 54.80 69.88 -1.23
N LEU A 148 54.61 69.14 -2.32
CA LEU A 148 55.30 69.36 -3.59
C LEU A 148 54.93 70.73 -4.20
N GLU A 149 53.66 71.10 -4.21
CA GLU A 149 53.18 72.43 -4.67
C GLU A 149 53.84 73.58 -3.86
N GLY A 150 54.04 73.37 -2.56
CA GLY A 150 54.73 74.34 -1.69
C GLY A 150 56.22 74.51 -2.04
N GLU A 151 56.92 73.40 -2.35
CA GLU A 151 58.33 73.45 -2.77
C GLU A 151 58.49 74.09 -4.17
N GLU A 152 57.62 73.74 -5.11
CA GLU A 152 57.59 74.38 -6.45
C GLU A 152 57.38 75.89 -6.34
N SER A 153 56.48 76.33 -5.44
CA SER A 153 56.23 77.75 -5.18
C SER A 153 57.46 78.49 -4.64
N ARG A 154 58.23 77.86 -3.74
CA ARG A 154 59.48 78.43 -3.19
C ARG A 154 60.55 78.56 -4.27
N LEU A 155 60.77 77.52 -5.07
CA LEU A 155 61.73 77.52 -6.18
C LEU A 155 61.39 78.58 -7.24
N CYS A 156 60.10 78.80 -7.51
CA CYS A 156 59.63 79.80 -8.46
C CYS A 156 59.78 81.24 -7.93
N ALA A 157 59.58 81.46 -6.62
CA ALA A 157 59.73 82.78 -5.99
C ALA A 157 61.20 83.23 -5.81
N GLU A 158 62.15 82.29 -5.73
CA GLU A 158 63.57 82.57 -5.49
C GLU A 158 64.41 82.64 -6.79
N GLY A 159 63.76 82.76 -7.96
CA GLY A 159 64.42 82.95 -9.26
C GLY A 159 64.91 81.66 -9.94
N GLY A 160 64.32 80.51 -9.62
CA GLY A 160 64.68 79.21 -10.20
C GLY A 160 64.30 79.05 -11.68
N PHE A 161 65.25 78.58 -12.48
CA PHE A 161 65.11 78.25 -13.91
C PHE A 161 64.01 77.19 -14.18
N PRO A 162 63.32 77.25 -15.34
CA PRO A 162 62.31 76.25 -15.69
C PRO A 162 62.95 74.89 -15.97
N VAL A 163 62.74 73.91 -15.08
CA VAL A 163 63.13 72.52 -15.29
C VAL A 163 62.00 71.81 -16.06
N ASN A 164 62.22 71.53 -17.34
CA ASN A 164 61.32 70.71 -18.16
C ASN A 164 61.49 69.22 -17.79
N ILE A 165 60.58 68.68 -16.98
CA ILE A 165 60.54 67.24 -16.70
C ILE A 165 59.66 66.56 -17.74
N SER A 166 60.27 65.88 -18.70
CA SER A 166 59.58 65.01 -19.66
C SER A 166 59.16 63.72 -18.96
N VAL A 167 57.86 63.54 -18.73
CA VAL A 167 57.28 62.31 -18.17
C VAL A 167 57.13 61.29 -19.30
N CYS A 168 58.00 60.29 -19.36
CA CYS A 168 57.80 59.12 -20.21
C CYS A 168 56.71 58.22 -19.61
N HIS A 169 55.49 58.28 -20.13
CA HIS A 169 54.47 57.26 -19.88
C HIS A 169 54.92 55.94 -20.52
N SER A 170 55.53 55.06 -19.74
CA SER A 170 55.60 53.65 -20.09
C SER A 170 54.24 53.04 -19.78
N GLN A 171 53.43 52.85 -20.82
CA GLN A 171 52.17 52.12 -20.74
C GLN A 171 52.49 50.63 -20.50
N GLY A 172 52.81 50.30 -19.25
CA GLY A 172 52.94 48.93 -18.78
C GLY A 172 51.55 48.30 -18.74
N GLY A 173 51.21 47.55 -19.79
CA GLY A 173 49.98 46.77 -19.84
C GLY A 173 49.94 45.74 -18.72
N LEU A 174 49.17 46.04 -17.67
CA LEU A 174 48.71 45.02 -16.73
C LEU A 174 47.50 44.34 -17.36
N ALA A 175 47.75 43.21 -18.02
CA ALA A 175 46.73 42.22 -18.32
C ALA A 175 46.21 41.64 -16.99
N TYR A 176 45.24 42.31 -16.40
CA TYR A 176 44.48 41.78 -15.28
C TYR A 176 43.47 40.77 -15.84
N SER A 177 43.85 39.49 -15.84
CA SER A 177 42.87 38.40 -15.94
C SER A 177 42.23 38.20 -14.56
N PRO A 178 40.91 38.34 -14.41
CA PRO A 178 40.24 37.85 -13.22
C PRO A 178 39.94 36.36 -13.42
N GLU A 179 40.75 35.52 -12.77
CA GLU A 179 40.30 34.21 -12.30
C GLU A 179 40.62 34.17 -10.81
N PRO A 180 39.64 33.77 -9.98
CA PRO A 180 39.85 32.48 -9.35
C PRO A 180 38.58 31.64 -9.27
N GLY A 181 38.66 30.44 -9.84
CA GLY A 181 38.83 29.26 -9.00
C GLY A 181 37.54 28.66 -8.45
N PHE A 182 36.78 27.99 -9.31
CA PHE A 182 35.95 26.86 -8.87
C PHE A 182 36.81 25.58 -8.84
N ALA A 183 37.24 25.23 -7.63
CA ALA A 183 37.93 23.97 -7.36
C ALA A 183 37.03 22.78 -7.75
N ARG A 184 37.55 22.00 -8.70
CA ARG A 184 37.07 20.68 -9.08
C ARG A 184 37.55 19.69 -8.02
N LEU A 185 36.62 18.99 -7.36
CA LEU A 185 36.93 17.74 -6.67
C LEU A 185 36.16 16.62 -7.37
N ALA A 186 36.97 15.73 -7.96
CA ALA A 186 36.55 14.51 -8.60
C ALA A 186 36.32 13.40 -7.58
N ASN A 187 35.33 12.55 -7.88
CA ASN A 187 35.22 11.10 -7.65
C ASN A 187 33.71 10.80 -7.62
N GLY A 188 33.14 9.86 -8.37
CA GLY A 188 33.66 8.71 -9.07
C GLY A 188 32.60 7.60 -8.94
N SER A 189 32.41 6.79 -9.99
CA SER A 189 31.58 5.57 -10.07
C SER A 189 30.09 5.77 -10.41
N SER A 190 29.41 4.88 -11.13
CA SER A 190 29.68 3.99 -12.28
C SER A 190 28.31 3.41 -12.63
N CYS A 191 28.06 3.21 -13.93
CA CYS A 191 27.10 2.30 -14.60
C CYS A 191 25.63 2.24 -14.15
N ILE A 192 24.67 2.52 -15.07
CA ILE A 192 23.49 1.66 -15.31
C ILE A 192 23.09 1.66 -16.80
N ARG A 193 22.97 0.42 -17.31
CA ARG A 193 22.42 -0.07 -18.58
C ARG A 193 21.09 0.58 -19.02
N ASN A 194 20.99 0.93 -20.30
CA ASN A 194 19.70 1.01 -21.00
C ASN A 194 19.23 -0.40 -21.36
N GLY A 195 18.39 -0.99 -20.51
CA GLY A 195 17.58 -2.16 -20.84
C GLY A 195 16.22 -1.70 -21.34
N SER A 196 16.04 -1.68 -22.67
CA SER A 196 14.73 -1.51 -23.29
C SER A 196 13.96 -2.82 -23.15
N THR A 197 13.07 -2.92 -22.17
CA THR A 197 12.12 -4.03 -22.06
C THR A 197 10.91 -3.76 -22.93
N HIS A 198 10.83 -4.55 -23.99
CA HIS A 198 9.70 -4.81 -24.86
C HIS A 198 8.39 -4.98 -24.06
N VAL A 199 7.44 -4.04 -24.17
CA VAL A 199 6.05 -4.25 -23.73
C VAL A 199 5.33 -4.98 -24.86
N LYS A 200 5.15 -6.30 -24.70
CA LYS A 200 4.26 -7.09 -25.56
C LYS A 200 2.82 -6.87 -25.06
N VAL A 201 2.03 -6.11 -25.82
CA VAL A 201 0.58 -6.03 -25.61
C VAL A 201 -0.01 -7.40 -25.98
N VAL A 202 -0.40 -8.17 -24.97
CA VAL A 202 -1.21 -9.39 -25.18
C VAL A 202 -2.64 -8.93 -25.45
N SER A 203 -3.02 -8.95 -26.74
CA SER A 203 -4.41 -8.90 -27.15
C SER A 203 -5.06 -10.24 -26.77
N MET A 204 -5.89 -10.25 -25.73
CA MET A 204 -6.75 -11.40 -25.44
C MET A 204 -7.81 -11.48 -26.52
N GLY A 205 -7.78 -12.57 -27.29
CA GLY A 205 -8.83 -12.93 -28.21
C GLY A 205 -10.18 -13.05 -27.49
N LYS A 206 -11.17 -12.33 -28.01
CA LYS A 206 -12.57 -12.62 -27.72
C LYS A 206 -12.95 -13.91 -28.45
N SER A 207 -13.02 -15.02 -27.72
CA SER A 207 -13.85 -16.16 -28.09
C SER A 207 -15.22 -15.94 -27.47
N THR A 208 -16.18 -15.51 -28.28
CA THR A 208 -17.60 -15.72 -28.02
C THR A 208 -18.09 -16.73 -29.03
N VAL A 209 -18.45 -17.91 -28.50
CA VAL A 209 -19.52 -18.75 -29.06
C VAL A 209 -20.84 -18.03 -28.83
#